data_AF-A0A397TK94-F1
#
_entry.id   AF-A0A397TK94-F1
#
_cell.length_a   1.000
_cell.length_b   1.000
_cell.length_c   1.000
_cell.angle_alpha   90.00
_cell.angle_beta   90.00
_cell.angle_gamma   90.00
#
_symmetry.space_group_name_H-M   'P 1'
#
loop_
_entity.id
_entity.type
_entity.pdbx_description
1 polymer ?
#
loop_
_entity_poly.entity_id
_entity_poly.type
_entity_poly.pdbx_seq_one_letter_code
_entity_poly.pdbx_strand_id
1 'polypeptide(L)'
;MPQEQKQKKKRVPITALTKQQICLKKRENLKLRDEDLAKEYGLDRSTITKILKQREKWLAIDPNSNYAKQKTQKSPKFPQIEESLSQWLSLNVNNGNSVSDAQLQEKALEFAQSYGLRNEFQASNGWISKFKNRHQFRSGESQGASEVSLQVNPQSVPISGTSVISPSEHSNFNNTVSLPPNSHYSSNPSIATSSRTNGTNMLTIGNASSSQQHYLSYGASTSTPMVPPFTPSRMFQVSAITPSMMFENSAFIFCDYQNDVIGMFQTTNILNQFLGNSKTLFQEVHQAKQKKNITSFSVGFSFRFGYPEVSSNNRSIEKLKTSGRLIEGTKGAEFIDGMIPREDDIVIKKRRVDAFFNTDLQSILQLRNIRNIILSGITTSDVILSTCRSAIDRDLNVTVVRECCFDGSEMVQNILMNELFPNQGVIVAALEDIVNGLRVCVN
;
A
#
# COMPACT_ATOMS: atom_id res chain seq x y z
N MET A 1 -47.75 -21.22 -53.38
CA MET A 1 -46.33 -21.04 -53.02
C MET A 1 -46.14 -21.56 -51.61
N PRO A 2 -45.24 -22.52 -51.35
CA PRO A 2 -45.02 -23.02 -49.99
C PRO A 2 -44.33 -21.92 -49.16
N GLN A 3 -44.87 -21.66 -47.97
CA GLN A 3 -44.28 -20.75 -47.00
C GLN A 3 -42.96 -21.34 -46.47
N GLU A 4 -41.87 -20.63 -46.70
CA GLU A 4 -40.53 -20.98 -46.25
C GLU A 4 -40.48 -20.90 -44.71
N GLN A 5 -40.53 -22.05 -44.04
CA GLN A 5 -40.37 -22.15 -42.59
C GLN A 5 -38.96 -21.70 -42.22
N LYS A 6 -38.82 -20.49 -41.66
CA LYS A 6 -37.59 -20.04 -41.01
C LYS A 6 -37.22 -20.98 -39.87
N GLN A 7 -36.26 -21.87 -40.12
CA GLN A 7 -35.63 -22.69 -39.09
C GLN A 7 -35.11 -21.79 -37.95
N LYS A 8 -35.64 -21.99 -36.74
CA LYS A 8 -35.10 -21.36 -35.53
C LYS A 8 -33.67 -21.87 -35.31
N LYS A 9 -32.67 -21.05 -35.65
CA LYS A 9 -31.26 -21.36 -35.39
C LYS A 9 -31.05 -21.66 -33.90
N LYS A 10 -30.53 -22.86 -33.59
CA LYS A 10 -30.15 -23.27 -32.22
C LYS A 10 -29.17 -22.24 -31.63
N ARG A 11 -29.44 -21.76 -30.41
CA ARG A 11 -28.57 -20.80 -29.71
C ARG A 11 -27.24 -21.48 -29.37
N VAL A 12 -26.16 -21.09 -30.04
CA VAL A 12 -24.81 -21.56 -29.72
C VAL A 12 -24.27 -20.70 -28.57
N PRO A 13 -23.87 -21.29 -27.42
CA PRO A 13 -23.27 -20.53 -26.32
C PRO A 13 -21.87 -20.07 -26.70
N ILE A 14 -21.63 -18.75 -26.65
CA ILE A 14 -20.35 -18.12 -27.02
C ILE A 14 -19.51 -17.92 -25.76
N THR A 15 -18.32 -18.54 -25.73
CA THR A 15 -17.36 -18.41 -24.62
C THR A 15 -16.66 -17.05 -24.65
N ALA A 16 -16.08 -16.64 -23.53
CA ALA A 16 -15.32 -15.40 -23.45
C ALA A 16 -14.04 -15.45 -24.33
N LEU A 17 -13.44 -16.65 -24.49
CA LEU A 17 -12.33 -16.88 -25.43
C LEU A 17 -12.73 -16.60 -26.90
N THR A 18 -13.90 -17.10 -27.34
CA THR A 18 -14.37 -16.84 -28.70
C THR A 18 -14.63 -15.35 -28.95
N LYS A 19 -15.12 -14.62 -27.94
CA LYS A 19 -15.30 -13.16 -28.02
C LYS A 19 -13.96 -12.42 -28.15
N GLN A 20 -12.94 -12.87 -27.41
CA GLN A 20 -11.59 -12.32 -27.51
C GLN A 20 -10.98 -12.57 -28.90
N GLN A 21 -11.12 -13.78 -29.45
CA GLN A 21 -10.64 -14.12 -30.80
C GLN A 21 -11.28 -13.24 -31.89
N ILE A 22 -12.58 -12.98 -31.80
CA ILE A 22 -13.28 -12.06 -32.71
C ILE A 22 -12.68 -10.65 -32.64
N CYS A 23 -12.37 -10.16 -31.43
CA CYS A 23 -11.77 -8.84 -31.24
C CYS A 23 -10.33 -8.76 -31.77
N LEU A 24 -9.52 -9.81 -31.57
CA LEU A 24 -8.16 -9.91 -32.11
C LEU A 24 -8.17 -9.91 -33.64
N LYS A 25 -9.06 -10.69 -34.26
CA LYS A 25 -9.16 -10.80 -35.72
C LYS A 25 -9.60 -9.50 -36.39
N LYS A 26 -10.49 -8.74 -35.76
CA LYS A 26 -10.88 -7.39 -36.22
C LYS A 26 -9.73 -6.38 -36.08
N ARG A 27 -8.88 -6.54 -35.05
CA ARG A 27 -7.69 -5.68 -34.82
C ARG A 27 -6.61 -5.92 -35.86
N GLU A 28 -6.39 -7.17 -36.24
CA GLU A 28 -5.38 -7.57 -37.24
C GLU A 28 -5.81 -7.25 -38.68
N ASN A 29 -7.12 -7.24 -38.97
CA ASN A 29 -7.66 -6.96 -40.30
C ASN A 29 -8.69 -5.82 -40.28
N LEU A 30 -8.22 -4.57 -40.31
CA LEU A 30 -9.07 -3.37 -40.22
C LEU A 30 -10.09 -3.22 -41.37
N LYS A 31 -9.85 -3.84 -42.54
CA LYS A 31 -10.77 -3.83 -43.69
C LYS A 31 -11.85 -4.92 -43.64
N LEU A 32 -11.79 -5.83 -42.67
CA LEU A 32 -12.73 -6.95 -42.54
C LEU A 32 -14.10 -6.43 -42.07
N ARG A 33 -15.18 -6.71 -42.80
CA ARG A 33 -16.51 -6.22 -42.42
C ARG A 33 -17.13 -7.09 -41.35
N ASP A 34 -18.06 -6.51 -40.59
CA ASP A 34 -18.77 -7.23 -39.52
C ASP A 34 -19.64 -8.37 -40.10
N GLU A 35 -20.11 -8.26 -41.35
CA GLU A 35 -20.81 -9.35 -42.04
C GLU A 35 -19.90 -10.55 -42.31
N ASP A 36 -18.61 -10.31 -42.59
CA ASP A 36 -17.65 -11.36 -42.91
C ASP A 36 -17.27 -12.12 -41.63
N LEU A 37 -17.10 -11.42 -40.50
CA LEU A 37 -16.92 -12.03 -39.17
C LEU A 37 -18.17 -12.82 -38.70
N ALA A 38 -19.36 -12.30 -38.99
CA ALA A 38 -20.61 -12.98 -38.64
C ALA A 38 -20.74 -14.33 -39.35
N LYS A 39 -20.39 -14.39 -40.64
CA LYS A 39 -20.38 -15.63 -41.43
C LYS A 39 -19.34 -16.61 -40.91
N GLU A 40 -18.13 -16.13 -40.63
CA GLU A 40 -17.01 -16.97 -40.19
C GLU A 40 -17.28 -17.64 -38.84
N TYR A 41 -17.78 -16.88 -37.85
CA TYR A 41 -18.05 -17.43 -36.52
C TYR A 41 -19.46 -18.03 -36.39
N GLY A 42 -20.26 -18.05 -37.46
CA GLY A 42 -21.63 -18.55 -37.45
C GLY A 42 -22.58 -17.76 -36.55
N LEU A 43 -22.29 -16.48 -36.33
CA LEU A 43 -23.02 -15.58 -35.41
C LEU A 43 -23.88 -14.57 -36.17
N ASP A 44 -24.89 -14.03 -35.49
CA ASP A 44 -25.66 -12.92 -36.05
C ASP A 44 -24.82 -11.64 -36.06
N ARG A 45 -24.98 -10.81 -37.10
CA ARG A 45 -24.26 -9.53 -37.24
C ARG A 45 -24.41 -8.64 -36.00
N SER A 46 -25.62 -8.58 -35.42
CA SER A 46 -25.86 -7.79 -34.21
C SER A 46 -25.08 -8.29 -32.99
N THR A 47 -24.72 -9.58 -32.96
CA THR A 47 -23.92 -10.20 -31.89
C THR A 47 -22.45 -9.81 -32.04
N ILE A 48 -21.91 -9.84 -33.26
CA ILE A 48 -20.54 -9.37 -33.55
C ILE A 48 -20.40 -7.91 -33.18
N THR A 49 -21.32 -7.04 -33.61
CA THR A 49 -21.27 -5.60 -33.27
C THR A 49 -21.33 -5.36 -31.77
N LYS A 50 -22.15 -6.11 -31.01
CA LYS A 50 -22.19 -6.02 -29.53
C LYS A 50 -20.89 -6.48 -28.88
N ILE A 51 -20.26 -7.53 -29.39
CA ILE A 51 -18.97 -8.02 -28.89
C ILE A 51 -17.88 -6.97 -29.14
N LEU A 52 -17.81 -6.41 -30.35
CA LEU A 52 -16.81 -5.41 -30.74
C LEU A 52 -16.96 -4.09 -29.97
N LYS A 53 -18.17 -3.70 -29.56
CA LYS A 53 -18.40 -2.54 -28.66
C LYS A 53 -17.75 -2.71 -27.28
N GLN A 54 -17.57 -3.95 -26.82
CA GLN A 54 -16.92 -4.27 -25.54
C GLN A 54 -15.52 -4.86 -25.75
N ARG A 55 -14.85 -4.54 -26.87
CA ARG A 55 -13.56 -5.15 -27.26
C ARG A 55 -12.47 -5.03 -26.20
N GLU A 56 -12.39 -3.90 -25.50
CA GLU A 56 -11.39 -3.66 -24.44
C GLU A 56 -11.53 -4.68 -23.30
N LYS A 57 -12.78 -4.95 -22.89
CA LYS A 57 -13.11 -5.98 -21.90
C LYS A 57 -12.68 -7.37 -22.36
N TRP A 58 -12.92 -7.73 -23.63
CA TRP A 58 -12.61 -9.07 -24.11
C TRP A 58 -11.12 -9.27 -24.39
N LEU A 59 -10.40 -8.21 -24.78
CA LEU A 59 -8.95 -8.25 -25.00
C LEU A 59 -8.16 -8.37 -23.69
N ALA A 60 -8.69 -7.86 -22.58
CA ALA A 60 -8.06 -7.92 -21.25
C ALA A 60 -8.17 -9.30 -20.56
N ILE A 61 -8.84 -10.28 -21.16
CA ILE A 61 -9.04 -11.61 -20.56
C ILE A 61 -7.78 -12.45 -20.76
N ASP A 62 -7.32 -13.13 -19.71
CA ASP A 62 -6.31 -14.17 -19.84
C ASP A 62 -6.91 -15.41 -20.55
N PRO A 63 -6.39 -15.81 -21.75
CA PRO A 63 -6.88 -16.97 -22.50
C PRO A 63 -6.82 -18.29 -21.72
N ASN A 64 -5.93 -18.39 -20.73
CA ASN A 64 -5.73 -19.59 -19.93
C ASN A 64 -6.67 -19.65 -18.71
N SER A 65 -7.39 -18.57 -18.40
CA SER A 65 -8.31 -18.50 -17.26
C SER A 65 -9.56 -19.38 -17.43
N ASN A 66 -10.08 -19.90 -16.32
CA ASN A 66 -11.38 -20.61 -16.33
C ASN A 66 -12.54 -19.69 -16.75
N TYR A 67 -12.41 -18.38 -16.53
CA TYR A 67 -13.33 -17.35 -17.03
C TYR A 67 -13.43 -17.35 -18.57
N ALA A 68 -12.31 -17.58 -19.27
CA ALA A 68 -12.25 -17.67 -20.72
C ALA A 68 -13.03 -18.90 -21.27
N LYS A 69 -13.06 -19.99 -20.50
CA LYS A 69 -13.65 -21.30 -20.86
C LYS A 69 -15.12 -21.48 -20.43
N GLN A 70 -15.63 -20.67 -19.51
CA GLN A 70 -17.00 -20.77 -18.99
C GLN A 70 -18.08 -20.29 -19.98
N LYS A 71 -19.14 -21.08 -20.13
CA LYS A 71 -20.29 -20.81 -21.04
C LYS A 71 -21.38 -19.92 -20.43
N THR A 72 -21.38 -19.73 -19.10
CA THR A 72 -22.38 -18.92 -18.37
C THR A 72 -21.69 -17.94 -17.42
N GLN A 73 -22.10 -16.68 -17.49
CA GLN A 73 -21.50 -15.54 -16.78
C GLN A 73 -22.45 -15.07 -15.65
N LYS A 74 -22.87 -15.98 -14.76
CA LYS A 74 -23.69 -15.62 -13.59
C LYS A 74 -22.78 -15.58 -12.36
N SER A 75 -22.77 -14.45 -11.66
CA SER A 75 -22.15 -14.31 -10.35
C SER A 75 -22.73 -15.36 -9.38
N PRO A 76 -21.95 -15.83 -8.40
CA PRO A 76 -22.45 -16.73 -7.37
C PRO A 76 -23.69 -16.15 -6.67
N LYS A 77 -24.63 -17.01 -6.25
CA LYS A 77 -25.84 -16.58 -5.53
C LYS A 77 -25.52 -15.91 -4.19
N PHE A 78 -24.39 -16.27 -3.57
CA PHE A 78 -23.92 -15.74 -2.30
C PHE A 78 -22.42 -15.42 -2.38
N PRO A 79 -22.04 -14.32 -3.04
CA PRO A 79 -20.64 -14.01 -3.29
C PRO A 79 -19.86 -13.77 -1.99
N GLN A 80 -20.46 -13.10 -0.99
CA GLN A 80 -19.81 -12.87 0.31
C GLN A 80 -19.47 -14.16 1.07
N ILE A 81 -20.31 -15.21 0.96
CA ILE A 81 -20.04 -16.49 1.63
C ILE A 81 -18.94 -17.25 0.89
N GLU A 82 -18.95 -17.24 -0.45
CA GLU A 82 -17.91 -17.90 -1.24
C GLU A 82 -16.54 -17.25 -1.08
N GLU A 83 -16.48 -15.91 -1.02
CA GLU A 83 -15.23 -15.18 -0.81
C GLU A 83 -14.59 -15.53 0.54
N SER A 84 -15.32 -15.38 1.64
CA SER A 84 -14.83 -15.69 2.99
C SER A 84 -14.46 -17.16 3.17
N LEU A 85 -15.23 -18.08 2.56
CA LEU A 85 -14.92 -19.51 2.59
C LEU A 85 -13.66 -19.84 1.78
N SER A 86 -13.43 -19.17 0.65
CA SER A 86 -12.23 -19.36 -0.17
C SER A 86 -10.96 -18.83 0.51
N GLN A 87 -11.06 -17.71 1.23
CA GLN A 87 -9.96 -17.17 2.03
C GLN A 87 -9.62 -18.10 3.19
N TRP A 88 -10.63 -18.56 3.94
CA TRP A 88 -10.44 -19.49 5.05
C TRP A 88 -9.82 -20.82 4.59
N LEU A 89 -10.28 -21.37 3.46
CA LEU A 89 -9.72 -22.60 2.90
C LEU A 89 -8.25 -22.43 2.48
N SER A 90 -7.91 -21.29 1.84
CA SER A 90 -6.53 -20.99 1.42
C SER A 90 -5.58 -20.89 2.61
N LEU A 91 -6.02 -20.28 3.72
CA LEU A 91 -5.24 -20.21 4.96
C LEU A 91 -4.97 -21.59 5.57
N ASN A 92 -5.98 -22.47 5.58
CA ASN A 92 -5.81 -23.81 6.13
C ASN A 92 -4.88 -24.68 5.27
N VAL A 93 -4.99 -24.58 3.94
CA VAL A 93 -4.10 -25.30 3.02
C VAL A 93 -2.66 -24.81 3.15
N ASN A 94 -2.44 -23.49 3.25
CA ASN A 94 -1.10 -22.92 3.45
C ASN A 94 -0.47 -23.34 4.79
N ASN A 95 -1.29 -23.61 5.81
CA ASN A 95 -0.86 -24.10 7.10
C ASN A 95 -0.69 -25.63 7.14
N GLY A 96 -0.84 -26.32 6.01
CA GLY A 96 -0.72 -27.79 5.91
C GLY A 96 -1.91 -28.56 6.49
N ASN A 97 -3.00 -27.88 6.84
CA ASN A 97 -4.20 -28.52 7.39
C ASN A 97 -5.06 -29.10 6.27
N SER A 98 -5.37 -30.40 6.37
CA SER A 98 -6.35 -31.03 5.49
C SER A 98 -7.76 -30.69 5.94
N VAL A 99 -8.54 -30.01 5.09
CA VAL A 99 -9.91 -29.61 5.38
C VAL A 99 -10.91 -30.60 4.78
N SER A 100 -11.74 -31.18 5.64
CA SER A 100 -12.83 -32.08 5.25
C SER A 100 -14.07 -31.32 4.73
N ASP A 101 -14.90 -32.03 3.96
CA ASP A 101 -16.17 -31.50 3.44
C ASP A 101 -17.12 -31.06 4.56
N ALA A 102 -17.11 -31.75 5.70
CA ALA A 102 -17.89 -31.39 6.88
C ALA A 102 -17.43 -30.05 7.48
N GLN A 103 -16.11 -29.83 7.59
CA GLN A 103 -15.55 -28.57 8.08
C GLN A 103 -15.86 -27.40 7.12
N LEU A 104 -15.85 -27.64 5.80
CA LEU A 104 -16.26 -26.64 4.82
C LEU A 104 -17.74 -26.26 4.96
N GLN A 105 -18.60 -27.23 5.26
CA GLN A 105 -20.03 -26.97 5.47
C GLN A 105 -20.28 -26.16 6.72
N GLU A 106 -19.66 -26.56 7.83
CA GLU A 106 -19.75 -25.87 9.11
C GLU A 106 -19.28 -24.42 8.98
N LYS A 107 -18.13 -24.20 8.35
CA LYS A 107 -17.62 -22.83 8.15
C LYS A 107 -18.49 -22.00 7.22
N ALA A 108 -19.04 -22.59 6.17
CA ALA A 108 -19.96 -21.89 5.27
C ALA A 108 -21.24 -21.45 5.98
N LEU A 109 -21.76 -22.26 6.91
CA LEU A 109 -22.92 -21.91 7.75
C LEU A 109 -22.59 -20.83 8.77
N GLU A 110 -21.39 -20.86 9.35
CA GLU A 110 -20.92 -19.83 10.28
C GLU A 110 -20.79 -18.47 9.59
N PHE A 111 -20.22 -18.45 8.37
CA PHE A 111 -20.20 -17.24 7.55
C PHE A 111 -21.61 -16.77 7.19
N ALA A 112 -22.50 -17.68 6.80
CA ALA A 112 -23.90 -17.32 6.55
C ALA A 112 -24.57 -16.69 7.78
N GLN A 113 -24.27 -17.16 8.99
CA GLN A 113 -24.75 -16.57 10.23
C GLN A 113 -24.17 -15.17 10.46
N SER A 114 -22.87 -14.97 10.23
CA SER A 114 -22.21 -13.67 10.37
C SER A 114 -22.77 -12.60 9.42
N TYR A 115 -23.27 -13.01 8.25
CA TYR A 115 -23.91 -12.11 7.28
C TYR A 115 -25.43 -11.98 7.45
N GLY A 116 -26.02 -12.56 8.50
CA GLY A 116 -27.47 -12.53 8.72
C GLY A 116 -28.29 -13.39 7.74
N LEU A 117 -27.64 -14.27 6.97
CA LEU A 117 -28.24 -15.10 5.92
C LEU A 117 -28.47 -16.55 6.33
N ARG A 118 -28.49 -16.84 7.63
CA ARG A 118 -28.59 -18.21 8.18
C ARG A 118 -29.83 -18.97 7.66
N ASN A 119 -30.93 -18.27 7.43
CA ASN A 119 -32.18 -18.88 6.96
C ASN A 119 -32.29 -18.97 5.43
N GLU A 120 -31.41 -18.29 4.69
CA GLU A 120 -31.43 -18.23 3.21
C GLU A 120 -30.36 -19.09 2.55
N PHE A 121 -29.37 -19.54 3.34
CA PHE A 121 -28.22 -20.30 2.87
C PHE A 121 -28.22 -21.73 3.41
N GLN A 122 -28.05 -22.70 2.51
CA GLN A 122 -27.85 -24.10 2.86
C GLN A 122 -26.52 -24.57 2.30
N ALA A 123 -25.59 -24.96 3.18
CA ALA A 123 -24.32 -25.58 2.84
C ALA A 123 -24.49 -27.04 2.39
N SER A 124 -25.30 -27.28 1.36
CA SER A 124 -25.55 -28.63 0.84
C SER A 124 -24.28 -29.23 0.20
N ASN A 125 -24.18 -30.56 0.18
CA ASN A 125 -23.12 -31.30 -0.54
C ASN A 125 -22.96 -30.83 -1.99
N GLY A 126 -24.08 -30.53 -2.67
CA GLY A 126 -24.08 -30.03 -4.04
C GLY A 126 -23.53 -28.60 -4.19
N TRP A 127 -23.71 -27.76 -3.17
CA TRP A 127 -23.14 -26.40 -3.14
C TRP A 127 -21.62 -26.46 -2.92
N ILE A 128 -21.16 -27.29 -1.99
CA ILE A 128 -19.73 -27.49 -1.69
C ILE A 128 -18.97 -28.06 -2.90
N SER A 129 -19.55 -29.03 -3.61
CA SER A 129 -18.96 -29.57 -4.84
C SER A 129 -18.79 -28.49 -5.93
N LYS A 130 -19.78 -27.61 -6.09
CA LYS A 130 -19.69 -26.47 -7.03
C LYS A 130 -18.70 -25.42 -6.59
N PHE A 131 -18.57 -25.18 -5.29
CA PHE A 131 -17.57 -24.28 -4.71
C PHE A 131 -16.16 -24.81 -4.96
N LYS A 132 -15.88 -26.08 -4.61
CA LYS A 132 -14.60 -26.74 -4.87
C LYS A 132 -14.18 -26.70 -6.35
N ASN A 133 -15.12 -26.99 -7.25
CA ASN A 133 -14.89 -26.90 -8.70
C ASN A 133 -14.56 -25.48 -9.17
N ARG A 134 -15.14 -24.44 -8.56
CA ARG A 134 -14.86 -23.03 -8.90
C ARG A 134 -13.52 -22.55 -8.37
N HIS A 135 -13.10 -23.06 -7.22
CA HIS A 135 -11.84 -22.71 -6.56
C HIS A 135 -10.70 -23.73 -6.79
N GLN A 136 -10.88 -24.68 -7.72
CA GLN A 136 -9.87 -25.67 -8.13
C GLN A 136 -9.37 -26.61 -7.01
N PHE A 137 -10.21 -26.94 -6.04
CA PHE A 137 -9.87 -27.93 -5.00
C PHE A 137 -10.42 -29.30 -5.38
N ARG A 138 -9.54 -30.28 -5.64
CA ARG A 138 -9.91 -31.70 -5.81
C ARG A 138 -9.94 -32.37 -4.44
N SER A 139 -11.08 -32.97 -4.08
CA SER A 139 -11.13 -33.91 -2.94
C SER A 139 -10.30 -35.14 -3.30
N GLY A 140 -9.23 -35.40 -2.55
CA GLY A 140 -8.47 -36.64 -2.63
C GLY A 140 -7.28 -36.60 -3.57
N GLU A 141 -6.26 -35.82 -3.24
CA GLU A 141 -4.87 -36.19 -3.53
C GLU A 141 -4.10 -36.00 -2.22
N SER A 142 -3.96 -37.11 -1.49
CA SER A 142 -2.91 -37.25 -0.49
C SER A 142 -1.57 -37.05 -1.18
N GLN A 143 -0.92 -35.90 -0.95
CA GLN A 143 0.53 -35.84 -1.14
C GLN A 143 1.14 -36.73 -0.07
N GLY A 144 1.30 -38.01 -0.42
CA GLY A 144 2.21 -38.89 0.29
C GLY A 144 3.58 -38.26 0.31
N ALA A 145 4.25 -38.38 1.46
CA ALA A 145 5.65 -38.07 1.63
C ALA A 145 6.45 -38.64 0.45
N SER A 146 6.94 -37.75 -0.41
CA SER A 146 8.10 -38.05 -1.24
C SER A 146 9.25 -37.27 -0.60
N GLU A 147 9.99 -37.97 0.26
CA GLU A 147 11.37 -37.62 0.54
C GLU A 147 12.09 -37.41 -0.80
N VAL A 148 12.35 -36.16 -1.16
CA VAL A 148 13.44 -35.86 -2.06
C VAL A 148 14.69 -35.78 -1.19
N SER A 149 15.27 -36.95 -0.95
CA SER A 149 16.64 -37.08 -0.45
C SER A 149 17.58 -36.51 -1.50
N LEU A 150 18.05 -35.28 -1.30
CA LEU A 150 19.20 -34.74 -2.02
C LEU A 150 20.45 -35.47 -1.52
N GLN A 151 20.75 -36.62 -2.13
CA GLN A 151 22.07 -37.22 -2.04
C GLN A 151 23.08 -36.35 -2.79
N VAL A 152 23.94 -35.67 -2.03
CA VAL A 152 25.15 -35.02 -2.53
C VAL A 152 26.13 -36.11 -2.90
N ASN A 153 26.41 -36.29 -4.19
CA ASN A 153 27.52 -37.12 -4.65
C ASN A 153 28.73 -36.20 -4.95
N PRO A 154 29.89 -36.39 -4.28
CA PRO A 154 31.05 -35.54 -4.45
C PRO A 154 31.84 -35.97 -5.68
N GLN A 155 31.98 -35.08 -6.67
CA GLN A 155 33.06 -35.17 -7.64
C GLN A 155 33.90 -33.90 -7.65
N SER A 156 35.14 -34.14 -7.23
CA SER A 156 36.33 -33.32 -7.14
C SER A 156 36.95 -32.98 -8.49
N VAL A 157 37.35 -31.71 -8.70
CA VAL A 157 38.59 -31.30 -9.41
C VAL A 157 38.94 -29.84 -9.02
N PRO A 158 40.19 -29.34 -9.18
CA PRO A 158 41.04 -28.96 -8.05
C PRO A 158 41.29 -27.45 -7.94
N ILE A 159 41.57 -27.02 -6.70
CA ILE A 159 42.07 -25.68 -6.37
C ILE A 159 43.59 -25.65 -6.60
N SER A 160 44.07 -24.68 -7.38
CA SER A 160 45.48 -24.29 -7.42
C SER A 160 45.61 -22.83 -7.02
N GLY A 161 46.19 -22.62 -5.83
CA GLY A 161 47.11 -21.53 -5.48
C GLY A 161 46.60 -20.09 -5.57
N THR A 162 46.11 -19.55 -4.45
CA THR A 162 46.23 -18.11 -4.17
C THR A 162 47.07 -17.92 -2.91
N SER A 163 48.32 -17.51 -3.14
CA SER A 163 49.21 -16.99 -2.11
C SER A 163 48.77 -15.58 -1.70
N VAL A 164 48.75 -15.41 -0.39
CA VAL A 164 48.55 -14.16 0.36
C VAL A 164 49.64 -13.15 0.02
N ILE A 165 49.29 -11.90 -0.30
CA ILE A 165 50.18 -10.74 -0.18
C ILE A 165 49.40 -9.55 0.39
N SER A 166 49.88 -9.02 1.52
CA SER A 166 49.44 -7.80 2.19
C SER A 166 49.96 -6.53 1.49
N PRO A 167 49.39 -5.33 1.73
CA PRO A 167 49.67 -4.14 0.95
C PRO A 167 50.85 -3.33 1.52
N SER A 168 51.80 -2.98 0.66
CA SER A 168 52.81 -1.95 0.93
C SER A 168 53.11 -1.15 -0.35
N GLU A 169 52.78 0.14 -0.23
CA GLU A 169 53.55 1.30 -0.68
C GLU A 169 53.73 1.66 -2.17
N HIS A 170 53.55 2.98 -2.39
CA HIS A 170 54.05 3.84 -3.46
C HIS A 170 53.48 3.64 -4.88
N SER A 171 53.23 4.64 -5.71
CA SER A 171 53.16 6.12 -5.63
C SER A 171 52.80 6.59 -7.06
N ASN A 172 52.30 7.83 -7.16
CA ASN A 172 52.24 8.68 -8.36
C ASN A 172 51.11 8.42 -9.37
N PHE A 173 50.13 9.34 -9.43
CA PHE A 173 50.19 10.43 -10.40
C PHE A 173 49.23 11.58 -10.00
N ASN A 174 49.79 12.80 -10.09
CA ASN A 174 49.17 14.09 -9.79
C ASN A 174 48.09 14.47 -10.81
N ASN A 175 47.05 15.19 -10.33
CA ASN A 175 46.56 16.38 -11.03
C ASN A 175 45.87 17.33 -10.05
N THR A 176 46.56 18.45 -9.81
CA THR A 176 46.16 19.58 -8.97
C THR A 176 45.40 20.59 -9.83
N VAL A 177 44.26 21.08 -9.35
CA VAL A 177 43.68 22.36 -9.82
C VAL A 177 43.69 23.34 -8.66
N SER A 178 44.38 24.46 -8.88
CA SER A 178 44.69 25.52 -7.93
C SER A 178 43.51 26.47 -7.69
N LEU A 179 43.37 26.97 -6.46
CA LEU A 179 42.64 28.18 -6.10
C LEU A 179 43.64 29.26 -5.62
N PRO A 180 43.39 30.56 -5.84
CA PRO A 180 44.36 31.63 -5.58
C PRO A 180 44.40 32.08 -4.09
N PRO A 181 45.47 32.76 -3.65
CA PRO A 181 45.71 33.07 -2.25
C PRO A 181 45.16 34.44 -1.83
N ASN A 182 44.62 34.52 -0.60
CA ASN A 182 44.36 35.77 0.10
C ASN A 182 45.64 36.26 0.80
N SER A 183 46.00 37.53 0.61
CA SER A 183 47.08 38.22 1.32
C SER A 183 46.54 39.23 2.35
N HIS A 184 46.99 39.06 3.61
CA HIS A 184 47.37 40.02 4.67
C HIS A 184 46.65 41.40 4.76
N TYR A 185 46.26 41.92 5.93
CA TYR A 185 47.14 42.41 7.00
C TYR A 185 46.32 42.91 8.22
N SER A 186 46.91 42.74 9.44
CA SER A 186 46.96 43.64 10.62
C SER A 186 45.71 44.36 11.16
N SER A 187 45.52 44.64 12.46
CA SER A 187 46.20 44.36 13.73
C SER A 187 45.44 45.14 14.83
N ASN A 188 45.01 44.47 15.91
CA ASN A 188 45.00 44.83 17.37
C ASN A 188 44.73 46.27 17.88
N PRO A 189 44.56 46.50 19.22
CA PRO A 189 44.01 45.67 20.33
C PRO A 189 43.13 46.48 21.34
N SER A 190 42.60 45.84 22.40
CA SER A 190 42.70 46.25 23.84
C SER A 190 41.64 45.55 24.73
N ILE A 191 42.05 44.65 25.66
CA ILE A 191 42.17 44.84 27.15
C ILE A 191 40.78 44.79 27.85
N ALA A 192 40.44 43.98 28.86
CA ALA A 192 41.21 43.41 29.98
C ALA A 192 40.53 42.15 30.60
N THR A 193 41.38 41.24 31.10
CA THR A 193 41.39 40.55 32.43
C THR A 193 40.07 40.11 33.10
N SER A 194 39.91 38.92 33.69
CA SER A 194 40.82 38.28 34.67
C SER A 194 40.48 36.80 34.99
N SER A 195 41.54 36.06 35.37
CA SER A 195 41.63 34.88 36.28
C SER A 195 40.96 33.55 35.90
N ARG A 196 41.70 32.49 35.51
CA ARG A 196 42.51 31.51 36.33
C ARG A 196 41.60 30.66 37.24
N THR A 197 41.62 29.32 37.26
CA THR A 197 42.78 28.38 37.36
C THR A 197 42.48 26.95 36.88
N ASN A 198 43.51 26.30 36.29
CA ASN A 198 44.04 24.91 36.44
C ASN A 198 43.10 23.69 36.28
N GLY A 199 43.45 22.60 35.57
CA GLY A 199 44.72 22.21 34.97
C GLY A 199 44.63 20.89 34.16
N THR A 200 45.47 20.85 33.12
CA THR A 200 46.32 19.76 32.58
C THR A 200 45.90 18.28 32.65
N ASN A 201 45.71 17.66 31.47
CA ASN A 201 46.55 16.58 30.86
C ASN A 201 45.73 15.84 29.79
N MET A 202 46.00 16.03 28.49
CA MET A 202 46.99 15.34 27.65
C MET A 202 46.73 13.83 27.47
N LEU A 203 46.40 13.50 26.23
CA LEU A 203 46.21 12.19 25.63
C LEU A 203 47.49 11.35 25.65
N THR A 204 47.37 10.04 25.87
CA THR A 204 48.40 9.06 25.50
C THR A 204 47.74 7.81 24.93
N ILE A 205 48.17 7.47 23.71
CA ILE A 205 47.86 6.25 22.97
C ILE A 205 48.83 5.17 23.45
N GLY A 206 48.32 3.97 23.75
CA GLY A 206 49.13 2.81 24.12
C GLY A 206 48.56 1.52 23.55
N ASN A 207 49.29 0.94 22.60
CA ASN A 207 49.09 -0.40 22.03
C ASN A 207 49.21 -1.48 23.12
N ALA A 208 48.45 -2.57 22.99
CA ALA A 208 48.72 -3.83 23.68
C ALA A 208 48.52 -5.03 22.75
N SER A 209 49.53 -5.90 22.80
CA SER A 209 49.82 -7.09 22.01
C SER A 209 49.05 -8.34 22.47
N SER A 210 48.90 -9.26 21.51
CA SER A 210 48.62 -10.70 21.57
C SER A 210 48.75 -11.42 22.93
N SER A 211 47.80 -12.30 23.27
CA SER A 211 47.91 -13.78 23.12
C SER A 211 46.88 -14.55 23.96
N GLN A 212 46.51 -15.72 23.43
CA GLN A 212 45.96 -16.92 24.08
C GLN A 212 44.44 -17.13 24.16
N GLN A 213 44.03 -18.12 23.37
CA GLN A 213 42.78 -18.85 23.38
C GLN A 213 42.61 -19.64 24.68
N HIS A 214 41.42 -19.57 25.27
CA HIS A 214 40.89 -20.63 26.11
C HIS A 214 39.46 -20.95 25.65
N TYR A 215 39.31 -22.12 25.03
CA TYR A 215 38.01 -22.75 24.79
C TYR A 215 37.43 -23.19 26.13
N LEU A 216 36.24 -22.69 26.49
CA LEU A 216 35.41 -23.28 27.55
C LEU A 216 34.16 -23.88 26.91
N SER A 217 34.12 -25.20 26.98
CA SER A 217 32.96 -26.06 26.77
C SER A 217 31.91 -25.75 27.83
N TYR A 218 30.68 -25.40 27.41
CA TYR A 218 29.53 -25.38 28.31
C TYR A 218 28.48 -26.36 27.80
N GLY A 219 28.24 -27.37 28.64
CA GLY A 219 27.29 -28.43 28.42
C GLY A 219 25.83 -27.96 28.44
N ALA A 220 25.00 -28.73 27.77
CA ALA A 220 23.56 -28.58 27.75
C ALA A 220 22.98 -28.84 29.15
N SER A 221 22.39 -27.79 29.74
CA SER A 221 21.41 -27.92 30.82
C SER A 221 20.12 -27.22 30.39
N THR A 222 19.05 -28.00 30.39
CA THR A 222 17.69 -27.57 30.10
C THR A 222 17.17 -26.68 31.23
N SER A 223 17.16 -25.37 31.03
CA SER A 223 16.35 -24.45 31.81
C SER A 223 15.68 -23.44 30.88
N THR A 224 14.37 -23.54 30.76
CA THR A 224 13.49 -22.56 30.11
C THR A 224 13.70 -21.18 30.73
N PRO A 225 14.05 -20.13 29.95
CA PRO A 225 14.02 -18.77 30.46
C PRO A 225 12.56 -18.36 30.62
N MET A 226 12.13 -18.13 31.86
CA MET A 226 10.86 -17.47 32.16
C MET A 226 10.92 -16.04 31.63
N VAL A 227 10.22 -15.78 30.53
CA VAL A 227 9.93 -14.44 30.06
C VAL A 227 9.05 -13.77 31.12
N PRO A 228 9.43 -12.63 31.71
CA PRO A 228 8.54 -11.93 32.63
C PRO A 228 7.27 -11.53 31.88
N PRO A 229 6.08 -11.64 32.51
CA PRO A 229 4.84 -11.22 31.88
C PRO A 229 4.97 -9.76 31.46
N PHE A 230 4.60 -9.49 30.21
CA PHE A 230 4.56 -8.15 29.65
C PHE A 230 3.52 -7.35 30.43
N THR A 231 3.97 -6.57 31.42
CA THR A 231 3.13 -5.55 32.05
C THR A 231 2.98 -4.44 31.02
N PRO A 232 1.75 -4.12 30.55
CA PRO A 232 1.58 -2.96 29.70
C PRO A 232 2.04 -1.76 30.52
N SER A 233 3.17 -1.17 30.10
CA SER A 233 3.66 0.06 30.68
C SER A 233 2.57 1.10 30.46
N ARG A 234 1.89 1.46 31.55
CA ARG A 234 1.13 2.69 31.76
C ARG A 234 0.56 3.25 30.46
N MET A 235 -0.62 2.76 30.05
CA MET A 235 -1.46 3.49 29.09
C MET A 235 -1.42 4.96 29.52
N PHE A 236 -0.93 5.84 28.65
CA PHE A 236 -1.04 7.27 28.87
C PHE A 236 -2.53 7.53 29.10
N GLN A 237 -2.88 7.81 30.35
CA GLN A 237 -4.21 8.25 30.70
C GLN A 237 -4.32 9.61 30.03
N VAL A 238 -4.99 9.65 28.87
CA VAL A 238 -5.26 10.89 28.16
C VAL A 238 -6.12 11.72 29.09
N SER A 239 -5.50 12.65 29.80
CA SER A 239 -6.17 13.73 30.50
C SER A 239 -7.19 14.30 29.53
N ALA A 240 -8.46 14.40 29.93
CA ALA A 240 -9.54 14.85 29.06
C ALA A 240 -9.18 16.20 28.41
N ILE A 241 -8.70 16.16 27.17
CA ILE A 241 -8.44 17.34 26.36
C ILE A 241 -9.81 17.93 26.09
N THR A 242 -10.03 19.18 26.50
CA THR A 242 -11.26 19.88 26.17
C THR A 242 -11.34 19.99 24.64
N PRO A 243 -12.51 19.74 24.00
CA PRO A 243 -12.63 19.76 22.54
C PRO A 243 -12.12 21.06 21.89
N SER A 244 -12.16 22.19 22.62
CA SER A 244 -11.63 23.48 22.17
C SER A 244 -10.10 23.57 22.13
N MET A 245 -9.38 22.88 23.03
CA MET A 245 -7.91 22.82 23.02
C MET A 245 -7.37 21.81 22.01
N MET A 246 -8.22 20.92 21.49
CA MET A 246 -7.82 19.86 20.56
C MET A 246 -7.26 20.38 19.22
N PHE A 247 -7.69 21.57 18.79
CA PHE A 247 -7.33 22.12 17.48
C PHE A 247 -6.47 23.39 17.53
N GLU A 248 -6.05 23.82 18.72
CA GLU A 248 -5.12 24.93 18.85
C GLU A 248 -3.73 24.50 18.36
N ASN A 249 -3.12 25.33 17.51
CA ASN A 249 -1.83 25.03 16.85
C ASN A 249 -1.84 23.68 16.12
N SER A 250 -2.99 23.34 15.52
CA SER A 250 -3.20 22.11 14.78
C SER A 250 -3.32 22.35 13.28
N ALA A 251 -2.86 21.39 12.48
CA ALA A 251 -3.07 21.35 11.04
C ALA A 251 -3.80 20.08 10.59
N PHE A 252 -4.77 20.23 9.71
CA PHE A 252 -5.33 19.11 8.95
C PHE A 252 -4.53 18.89 7.67
N ILE A 253 -4.12 17.66 7.40
CA ILE A 253 -3.35 17.31 6.22
C ILE A 253 -4.11 16.23 5.46
N PHE A 254 -4.58 16.59 4.27
CA PHE A 254 -5.33 15.75 3.35
C PHE A 254 -4.39 15.21 2.28
N CYS A 255 -4.04 13.92 2.38
CA CYS A 255 -3.03 13.30 1.53
C CYS A 255 -3.64 12.56 0.34
N ASP A 256 -3.20 12.94 -0.86
CA ASP A 256 -3.31 12.19 -2.11
C ASP A 256 -4.74 11.87 -2.57
N TYR A 257 -5.70 12.75 -2.27
CA TYR A 257 -7.07 12.72 -2.82
C TYR A 257 -7.13 13.13 -4.30
N GLN A 258 -6.30 12.53 -5.15
CA GLN A 258 -6.15 12.84 -6.58
C GLN A 258 -6.82 11.77 -7.46
N ASN A 259 -7.32 12.17 -8.63
CA ASN A 259 -8.07 11.30 -9.54
C ASN A 259 -7.28 10.03 -9.91
N ASP A 260 -5.99 10.14 -10.22
CA ASP A 260 -5.15 8.98 -10.57
C ASP A 260 -4.87 8.07 -9.39
N VAL A 261 -4.80 8.60 -8.16
CA VAL A 261 -4.57 7.82 -6.94
C VAL A 261 -5.82 7.00 -6.63
N ILE A 262 -6.99 7.63 -6.64
CA ILE A 262 -8.26 6.90 -6.46
C ILE A 262 -8.48 5.89 -7.59
N GLY A 263 -8.13 6.25 -8.83
CA GLY A 263 -8.21 5.39 -10.01
C GLY A 263 -7.24 4.20 -10.02
N MET A 264 -6.38 4.05 -9.01
CA MET A 264 -5.58 2.84 -8.82
C MET A 264 -6.38 1.69 -8.19
N PHE A 265 -7.52 2.00 -7.57
CA PHE A 265 -8.32 1.05 -6.80
C PHE A 265 -9.63 0.71 -7.52
N GLN A 266 -10.13 -0.49 -7.29
CA GLN A 266 -11.47 -0.86 -7.75
C GLN A 266 -12.51 -0.13 -6.92
N THR A 267 -13.58 0.32 -7.56
CA THR A 267 -14.72 0.93 -6.85
C THR A 267 -15.41 -0.12 -5.99
N THR A 268 -15.27 0.01 -4.68
CA THR A 268 -15.91 -0.83 -3.68
C THR A 268 -16.75 0.04 -2.73
N ASN A 269 -17.65 -0.60 -1.97
CA ASN A 269 -18.41 0.11 -0.94
C ASN A 269 -17.49 0.75 0.11
N ILE A 270 -16.39 0.07 0.45
CA ILE A 270 -15.39 0.56 1.42
C ILE A 270 -14.71 1.82 0.88
N LEU A 271 -14.27 1.82 -0.38
CA LEU A 271 -13.68 3.00 -1.00
C LEU A 271 -14.68 4.17 -1.04
N ASN A 272 -15.93 3.91 -1.41
CA ASN A 272 -16.97 4.93 -1.43
C ASN A 272 -17.27 5.50 -0.03
N GLN A 273 -17.29 4.65 0.99
CA GLN A 273 -17.48 5.08 2.38
C GLN A 273 -16.32 5.96 2.86
N PHE A 274 -15.07 5.54 2.61
CA PHE A 274 -13.88 6.37 2.86
C PHE A 274 -13.98 7.73 2.17
N LEU A 275 -14.37 7.78 0.90
CA LEU A 275 -14.50 9.04 0.16
C LEU A 275 -15.60 9.93 0.74
N GLY A 276 -16.76 9.35 1.10
CA GLY A 276 -17.85 10.09 1.74
C GLY A 276 -17.42 10.69 3.07
N ASN A 277 -16.78 9.89 3.92
CA ASN A 277 -16.25 10.29 5.22
C ASN A 277 -15.20 11.40 5.09
N SER A 278 -14.28 11.26 4.14
CA SER A 278 -13.22 12.24 3.88
C SER A 278 -13.78 13.58 3.40
N LYS A 279 -14.81 13.56 2.55
CA LYS A 279 -15.52 14.77 2.12
C LYS A 279 -16.23 15.46 3.29
N THR A 280 -16.86 14.70 4.18
CA THR A 280 -17.45 15.24 5.41
C THR A 280 -16.39 15.92 6.28
N LEU A 281 -15.27 15.23 6.55
CA LEU A 281 -14.16 15.82 7.33
C LEU A 281 -13.67 17.12 6.68
N PHE A 282 -13.43 17.10 5.36
CA PHE A 282 -12.97 18.27 4.62
C PHE A 282 -13.96 19.43 4.75
N GLN A 283 -15.26 19.19 4.62
CA GLN A 283 -16.28 20.22 4.76
C GLN A 283 -16.31 20.83 6.18
N GLU A 284 -16.30 19.99 7.21
CA GLU A 284 -16.37 20.42 8.62
C GLU A 284 -15.11 21.21 9.03
N VAL A 285 -13.92 20.78 8.58
CA VAL A 285 -12.68 21.53 8.81
C VAL A 285 -12.79 22.93 8.26
N HIS A 286 -13.26 23.09 7.03
CA HIS A 286 -13.38 24.41 6.42
C HIS A 286 -14.49 25.27 7.01
N GLN A 287 -15.57 24.67 7.50
CA GLN A 287 -16.57 25.40 8.27
C GLN A 287 -15.96 25.93 9.57
N ALA A 288 -15.11 25.14 10.22
CA ALA A 288 -14.40 25.55 11.42
C ALA A 288 -13.31 26.62 11.17
N LYS A 289 -12.60 26.56 10.03
CA LYS A 289 -11.61 27.57 9.61
C LYS A 289 -12.18 28.98 9.54
N GLN A 290 -13.47 29.14 9.25
CA GLN A 290 -14.10 30.47 9.19
C GLN A 290 -14.15 31.18 10.55
N LYS A 291 -14.10 30.43 11.65
CA LYS A 291 -14.23 30.98 13.02
C LYS A 291 -12.98 30.80 13.87
N LYS A 292 -12.02 29.97 13.44
CA LYS A 292 -10.80 29.60 14.17
C LYS A 292 -9.60 29.59 13.25
N ASN A 293 -8.41 29.80 13.81
CA ASN A 293 -7.15 29.74 13.08
C ASN A 293 -6.70 28.28 12.85
N ILE A 294 -7.48 27.52 12.07
CA ILE A 294 -7.14 26.15 11.67
C ILE A 294 -6.38 26.24 10.35
N THR A 295 -5.23 25.57 10.27
CA THR A 295 -4.50 25.43 9.00
C THR A 295 -4.87 24.11 8.35
N SER A 296 -5.11 24.10 7.05
CA SER A 296 -5.30 22.88 6.27
C SER A 296 -4.35 22.83 5.08
N PHE A 297 -3.86 21.62 4.84
CA PHE A 297 -2.95 21.29 3.75
C PHE A 297 -3.61 20.26 2.85
N SER A 298 -3.51 20.47 1.55
CA SER A 298 -3.83 19.48 0.53
C SER A 298 -2.52 19.02 -0.10
N VAL A 299 -2.13 17.79 0.20
CA VAL A 299 -0.87 17.20 -0.25
C VAL A 299 -1.16 16.29 -1.44
N GLY A 300 -0.44 16.46 -2.54
CA GLY A 300 -0.60 15.63 -3.72
C GLY A 300 0.72 15.37 -4.44
N PHE A 301 0.82 14.22 -5.09
CA PHE A 301 1.90 13.96 -6.03
C PHE A 301 1.87 14.92 -7.22
N SER A 302 3.04 15.37 -7.65
CA SER A 302 3.21 16.23 -8.81
C SER A 302 4.51 15.89 -9.53
N PHE A 303 4.38 15.24 -10.68
CA PHE A 303 5.52 14.93 -11.54
C PHE A 303 5.52 15.82 -12.78
N ARG A 304 6.71 16.28 -13.17
CA ARG A 304 6.86 16.99 -14.44
C ARG A 304 6.73 16.00 -15.59
N PHE A 305 6.36 16.53 -16.76
CA PHE A 305 6.35 15.75 -17.99
C PHE A 305 7.71 15.06 -18.20
N GLY A 306 7.69 13.77 -18.49
CA GLY A 306 8.90 12.94 -18.64
C GLY A 306 9.48 12.37 -17.33
N TYR A 307 8.93 12.70 -16.16
CA TYR A 307 9.34 12.18 -14.85
C TYR A 307 10.84 12.34 -14.52
N PRO A 308 11.46 13.53 -14.68
CA PRO A 308 12.87 13.72 -14.34
C PRO A 308 13.16 13.46 -12.85
N GLU A 309 12.15 13.51 -11.97
CA GLU A 309 12.29 13.26 -10.53
C GLU A 309 12.27 11.77 -10.15
N VAL A 310 12.04 10.87 -11.11
CA VAL A 310 11.86 9.43 -10.86
C VAL A 310 13.10 8.64 -11.32
N SER A 311 13.80 8.08 -10.35
CA SER A 311 14.89 7.13 -10.57
C SER A 311 14.35 5.71 -10.67
N SER A 312 14.95 4.89 -11.54
CA SER A 312 14.70 3.45 -11.65
C SER A 312 15.05 2.65 -10.39
N ASN A 313 15.83 3.24 -9.47
CA ASN A 313 16.13 2.60 -8.19
C ASN A 313 14.94 2.64 -7.23
N ASN A 314 13.99 3.57 -7.42
CA ASN A 314 12.76 3.61 -6.64
C ASN A 314 11.66 2.84 -7.38
N ARG A 315 11.66 1.51 -7.23
CA ARG A 315 10.72 0.61 -7.91
C ARG A 315 9.25 0.89 -7.63
N SER A 316 8.92 1.51 -6.50
CA SER A 316 7.53 1.87 -6.18
C SER A 316 7.06 3.05 -7.03
N ILE A 317 7.82 4.15 -7.00
CA ILE A 317 7.49 5.36 -7.79
C ILE A 317 7.71 5.13 -9.30
N GLU A 318 8.63 4.25 -9.69
CA GLU A 318 8.84 3.87 -11.09
C GLU A 318 7.56 3.29 -11.73
N LYS A 319 6.72 2.57 -10.98
CA LYS A 319 5.42 2.08 -11.47
C LYS A 319 4.46 3.23 -11.84
N LEU A 320 4.53 4.36 -11.13
CA LEU A 320 3.75 5.56 -11.44
C LEU A 320 4.22 6.19 -12.76
N LYS A 321 5.54 6.25 -12.97
CA LYS A 321 6.13 6.69 -14.24
C LYS A 321 5.67 5.83 -15.40
N THR A 322 5.76 4.51 -15.28
CA THR A 322 5.37 3.57 -16.35
C THR A 322 3.87 3.64 -16.68
N SER A 323 3.03 4.03 -15.73
CA SER A 323 1.59 4.20 -15.95
C SER A 323 1.17 5.58 -16.47
N GLY A 324 2.09 6.54 -16.58
CA GLY A 324 1.79 7.88 -17.09
C GLY A 324 0.87 8.71 -16.19
N ARG A 325 0.81 8.39 -14.89
CA ARG A 325 -0.06 9.03 -13.89
C ARG A 325 0.60 10.21 -13.17
N LEU A 326 -0.22 11.10 -12.62
CA LEU A 326 0.18 12.18 -11.72
C LEU A 326 1.10 13.23 -12.35
N ILE A 327 0.98 13.42 -13.67
CA ILE A 327 1.69 14.46 -14.41
C ILE A 327 1.01 15.81 -14.16
N GLU A 328 1.81 16.83 -13.83
CA GLU A 328 1.35 18.21 -13.65
C GLU A 328 0.48 18.70 -14.83
N GLY A 329 -0.65 19.34 -14.50
CA GLY A 329 -1.59 19.88 -15.49
C GLY A 329 -2.53 18.86 -16.14
N THR A 330 -2.43 17.57 -15.78
CA THR A 330 -3.40 16.56 -16.23
C THR A 330 -4.56 16.41 -15.25
N LYS A 331 -5.73 16.02 -15.75
CA LYS A 331 -6.90 15.70 -14.92
C LYS A 331 -6.62 14.61 -13.88
N GLY A 332 -5.73 13.67 -14.22
CA GLY A 332 -5.30 12.61 -13.30
C GLY A 332 -4.59 13.14 -12.05
N ALA A 333 -3.82 14.22 -12.19
CA ALA A 333 -3.12 14.87 -11.08
C ALA A 333 -4.00 15.86 -10.29
N GLU A 334 -5.21 16.17 -10.75
CA GLU A 334 -6.13 17.05 -10.01
C GLU A 334 -6.73 16.31 -8.81
N PHE A 335 -7.06 17.08 -7.77
CA PHE A 335 -7.83 16.59 -6.64
C PHE A 335 -9.25 16.22 -7.07
N ILE A 336 -9.83 15.21 -6.42
CA ILE A 336 -11.19 14.73 -6.72
C ILE A 336 -12.25 15.77 -6.33
N ASP A 337 -13.41 15.69 -6.97
CA ASP A 337 -14.57 16.51 -6.59
C ASP A 337 -14.96 16.31 -5.11
N GLY A 338 -15.23 17.41 -4.42
CA GLY A 338 -15.47 17.48 -2.98
C GLY A 338 -14.21 17.50 -2.10
N MET A 339 -13.01 17.34 -2.68
CA MET A 339 -11.71 17.46 -1.99
C MET A 339 -10.79 18.47 -2.69
N ILE A 340 -11.35 19.34 -3.53
CA ILE A 340 -10.61 20.40 -4.21
C ILE A 340 -10.16 21.41 -3.16
N PRO A 341 -8.85 21.77 -3.09
CA PRO A 341 -8.36 22.75 -2.14
C PRO A 341 -9.09 24.08 -2.27
N ARG A 342 -9.47 24.69 -1.14
CA ARG A 342 -10.07 26.04 -1.12
C ARG A 342 -8.98 27.10 -1.20
N GLU A 343 -9.37 28.36 -1.42
CA GLU A 343 -8.43 29.48 -1.62
C GLU A 343 -7.49 29.70 -0.42
N ASP A 344 -7.96 29.36 0.79
CA ASP A 344 -7.23 29.47 2.05
C ASP A 344 -6.49 28.17 2.45
N ASP A 345 -6.45 27.16 1.57
CA ASP A 345 -5.66 25.94 1.75
C ASP A 345 -4.24 26.10 1.23
N ILE A 346 -3.32 25.39 1.90
CA ILE A 346 -1.93 25.29 1.45
C ILE A 346 -1.77 24.00 0.64
N VAL A 347 -1.42 24.12 -0.63
CA VAL A 347 -1.19 22.96 -1.49
C VAL A 347 0.27 22.56 -1.48
N ILE A 348 0.56 21.33 -1.05
CA ILE A 348 1.92 20.76 -1.03
C ILE A 348 2.07 19.79 -2.19
N LYS A 349 3.03 20.07 -3.08
CA LYS A 349 3.39 19.19 -4.19
C LYS A 349 4.57 18.30 -3.84
N LYS A 350 4.34 16.99 -3.70
CA LYS A 350 5.38 16.01 -3.37
C LYS A 350 5.78 15.13 -4.56
N ARG A 351 6.98 14.55 -4.48
CA ARG A 351 7.55 13.61 -5.47
C ARG A 351 7.88 12.25 -4.87
N ARG A 352 7.61 12.07 -3.58
CA ARG A 352 7.84 10.84 -2.81
C ARG A 352 6.61 10.54 -1.97
N VAL A 353 6.60 9.36 -1.34
CA VAL A 353 5.49 8.86 -0.53
C VAL A 353 5.25 9.77 0.68
N ASP A 354 6.30 10.02 1.46
CA ASP A 354 6.32 10.94 2.60
C ASP A 354 5.96 12.38 2.19
N ALA A 355 4.97 12.96 2.88
CA ALA A 355 4.56 14.35 2.67
C ALA A 355 5.63 15.39 3.03
N PHE A 356 6.57 15.05 3.92
CA PHE A 356 7.66 15.95 4.34
C PHE A 356 8.88 15.90 3.43
N PHE A 357 9.08 14.82 2.69
CA PHE A 357 10.34 14.59 1.98
C PHE A 357 10.49 15.56 0.80
N ASN A 358 11.49 16.45 0.89
CA ASN A 358 11.77 17.50 -0.09
C ASN A 358 10.53 18.36 -0.43
N THR A 359 9.76 18.72 0.58
CA THR A 359 8.65 19.69 0.50
C THR A 359 8.87 20.82 1.50
N ASP A 360 8.09 21.89 1.36
CA ASP A 360 8.03 23.02 2.28
C ASP A 360 7.08 22.78 3.47
N LEU A 361 6.45 21.61 3.58
CA LEU A 361 5.50 21.27 4.65
C LEU A 361 6.09 21.52 6.04
N GLN A 362 7.31 21.03 6.30
CA GLN A 362 7.96 21.22 7.60
C GLN A 362 8.18 22.69 7.94
N SER A 363 8.71 23.45 6.97
CA SER A 363 9.01 24.86 7.15
C SER A 363 7.74 25.66 7.46
N ILE A 364 6.65 25.36 6.77
CA ILE A 364 5.36 26.05 6.99
C ILE A 364 4.79 25.70 8.36
N LEU A 365 4.82 24.43 8.78
CA LEU A 365 4.36 24.02 10.11
C LEU A 365 5.15 24.73 11.21
N GLN A 366 6.49 24.79 11.09
CA GLN A 366 7.37 25.48 12.04
C GLN A 366 7.09 26.99 12.11
N LEU A 367 7.01 27.67 10.96
CA LEU A 367 6.74 29.11 10.91
C LEU A 367 5.36 29.48 11.46
N ARG A 368 4.41 28.53 11.45
CA ARG A 368 3.08 28.70 12.04
C ARG A 368 2.97 28.17 13.48
N ASN A 369 4.07 27.73 14.09
CA ASN A 369 4.11 27.11 15.42
C ASN A 369 3.15 25.91 15.58
N ILE A 370 2.93 25.16 14.50
CA ILE A 370 2.03 23.99 14.49
C ILE A 370 2.82 22.77 14.96
N ARG A 371 2.30 22.14 16.01
CA ARG A 371 2.90 20.93 16.64
C ARG A 371 1.99 19.72 16.55
N ASN A 372 0.70 19.93 16.31
CA ASN A 372 -0.31 18.89 16.22
C ASN A 372 -0.74 18.74 14.75
N ILE A 373 -0.67 17.53 14.20
CA ILE A 373 -1.14 17.25 12.85
C ILE A 373 -2.23 16.18 12.88
N ILE A 374 -3.27 16.39 12.08
CA ILE A 374 -4.38 15.47 11.89
C ILE A 374 -4.34 14.99 10.44
N LEU A 375 -4.03 13.70 10.25
CA LEU A 375 -3.80 13.08 8.96
C LEU A 375 -5.05 12.34 8.47
N SER A 376 -5.29 12.47 7.17
CA SER A 376 -6.26 11.69 6.41
C SER A 376 -5.72 11.46 4.99
N GLY A 377 -6.09 10.37 4.32
CA GLY A 377 -5.70 10.16 2.93
C GLY A 377 -5.46 8.71 2.52
N ILE A 378 -4.71 8.54 1.43
CA ILE A 378 -4.55 7.27 0.73
C ILE A 378 -3.13 7.12 0.15
N THR A 379 -2.43 6.00 0.29
CA THR A 379 -2.79 4.80 1.06
C THR A 379 -2.38 4.89 2.53
N THR A 380 -3.05 4.13 3.39
CA THR A 380 -2.70 4.01 4.80
C THR A 380 -1.29 3.44 4.98
N SER A 381 -0.94 2.38 4.24
CA SER A 381 0.35 1.67 4.39
C SER A 381 1.55 2.37 3.77
N ASP A 382 1.36 3.20 2.75
CA ASP A 382 2.45 3.97 2.16
C ASP A 382 2.45 5.39 2.69
N VAL A 383 1.47 6.20 2.28
CA VAL A 383 1.50 7.65 2.43
C VAL A 383 1.29 8.06 3.88
N ILE A 384 0.24 7.54 4.51
CA ILE A 384 -0.07 7.88 5.91
C ILE A 384 1.01 7.33 6.83
N LEU A 385 1.36 6.05 6.72
CA LEU A 385 2.42 5.45 7.55
C LEU A 385 3.77 6.15 7.41
N SER A 386 4.22 6.42 6.18
CA SER A 386 5.49 7.11 5.96
C SER A 386 5.48 8.52 6.52
N THR A 387 4.36 9.24 6.36
CA THR A 387 4.20 10.60 6.88
C THR A 387 4.12 10.63 8.41
N CYS A 388 3.42 9.66 9.03
CA CYS A 388 3.37 9.50 10.48
C CYS A 388 4.77 9.33 11.06
N ARG A 389 5.57 8.41 10.52
CA ARG A 389 6.94 8.16 11.01
C ARG A 389 7.82 9.41 10.89
N SER A 390 7.78 10.06 9.72
CA SER A 390 8.50 11.32 9.51
C SER A 390 8.04 12.43 10.47
N ALA A 391 6.75 12.51 10.78
CA ALA A 391 6.21 13.49 11.72
C ALA A 391 6.67 13.22 13.17
N ILE A 392 6.67 11.97 13.59
CA ILE A 392 7.17 11.55 14.92
C ILE A 392 8.65 11.90 15.07
N ASP A 393 9.47 11.60 14.06
CA ASP A 393 10.91 11.95 14.06
C ASP A 393 11.16 13.48 14.06
N ARG A 394 10.12 14.28 13.83
CA ARG A 394 10.13 15.75 13.90
C ARG A 394 9.46 16.29 15.17
N ASP A 395 9.23 15.41 16.14
CA ASP A 395 8.56 15.69 17.42
C ASP A 395 7.13 16.25 17.27
N LEU A 396 6.43 15.96 16.16
CA LEU A 396 5.03 16.38 15.98
C LEU A 396 4.09 15.38 16.67
N ASN A 397 3.02 15.90 17.27
CA ASN A 397 1.92 15.09 17.76
C ASN A 397 1.04 14.68 16.57
N VAL A 398 0.85 13.37 16.38
CA VAL A 398 0.16 12.83 15.22
C VAL A 398 -1.17 12.20 15.62
N THR A 399 -2.24 12.66 14.96
CA THR A 399 -3.55 12.02 14.98
C THR A 399 -3.89 11.53 13.58
N VAL A 400 -4.38 10.30 13.46
CA VAL A 400 -4.88 9.71 12.21
C VAL A 400 -6.39 9.54 12.34
N VAL A 401 -7.15 10.02 11.34
CA VAL A 401 -8.60 9.85 11.30
C VAL A 401 -8.94 8.53 10.60
N ARG A 402 -9.38 7.54 11.39
CA ARG A 402 -9.52 6.13 10.96
C ARG A 402 -10.35 5.98 9.70
N GLU A 403 -11.55 6.57 9.69
CA GLU A 403 -12.52 6.44 8.60
C GLU A 403 -12.18 7.30 7.38
N CYS A 404 -11.19 8.19 7.49
CA CYS A 404 -10.66 9.02 6.42
C CYS A 404 -9.25 8.57 6.00
N CYS A 405 -8.92 7.30 6.21
CA CYS A 405 -7.72 6.67 5.67
C CYS A 405 -8.07 5.35 4.98
N PHE A 406 -7.46 5.07 3.83
CA PHE A 406 -7.79 3.90 3.03
C PHE A 406 -6.57 3.09 2.61
N ASP A 407 -6.72 1.77 2.67
CA ASP A 407 -5.81 0.82 2.05
C ASP A 407 -6.59 -0.23 1.25
N GLY A 408 -5.98 -0.79 0.21
CA GLY A 408 -6.59 -1.83 -0.60
C GLY A 408 -6.70 -3.17 0.13
N SER A 409 -5.90 -3.37 1.19
CA SER A 409 -5.93 -4.56 2.04
C SER A 409 -6.51 -4.26 3.41
N GLU A 410 -7.65 -4.87 3.72
CA GLU A 410 -8.30 -4.73 5.03
C GLU A 410 -7.40 -5.24 6.18
N MET A 411 -6.67 -6.33 5.96
CA MET A 411 -5.71 -6.85 6.94
C MET A 411 -4.64 -5.80 7.27
N VAL A 412 -4.08 -5.15 6.25
CA VAL A 412 -3.06 -4.12 6.43
C VAL A 412 -3.66 -2.89 7.12
N GLN A 413 -4.83 -2.43 6.68
CA GLN A 413 -5.57 -1.34 7.33
C GLN A 413 -5.76 -1.61 8.83
N ASN A 414 -6.22 -2.80 9.20
CA ASN A 414 -6.51 -3.16 10.58
C ASN A 414 -5.25 -3.23 11.45
N ILE A 415 -4.18 -3.87 10.97
CA ILE A 415 -2.90 -3.93 11.72
C ILE A 415 -2.34 -2.52 11.94
N LEU A 416 -2.37 -1.66 10.92
CA LEU A 416 -1.86 -0.29 11.04
C LEU A 416 -2.66 0.52 12.04
N MET A 417 -4.00 0.47 11.95
CA MET A 417 -4.88 1.29 12.78
C MET A 417 -5.03 0.79 14.21
N ASN A 418 -4.93 -0.51 14.45
CA ASN A 418 -5.22 -1.08 15.78
C ASN A 418 -3.96 -1.39 16.58
N GLU A 419 -2.83 -1.63 15.91
CA GLU A 419 -1.59 -2.03 16.56
C GLU A 419 -0.46 -1.03 16.28
N LEU A 420 -0.07 -0.85 15.00
CA LEU A 420 1.15 -0.13 14.69
C LEU A 420 1.09 1.35 15.08
N PHE A 421 0.04 2.08 14.68
CA PHE A 421 -0.10 3.50 14.99
C PHE A 421 -0.17 3.74 16.51
N PRO A 422 -1.04 3.07 17.29
CA PRO A 422 -1.05 3.23 18.75
C PRO A 422 0.30 2.90 19.41
N ASN A 423 0.98 1.83 18.97
CA ASN A 423 2.29 1.44 19.51
C ASN A 423 3.40 2.48 19.23
N GLN A 424 3.21 3.34 18.23
CA GLN A 424 4.12 4.44 17.89
C GLN A 424 3.71 5.77 18.53
N GLY A 425 2.71 5.78 19.42
CA GLY A 425 2.20 7.00 20.05
C GLY A 425 1.32 7.85 19.13
N VAL A 426 0.90 7.32 17.97
CA VAL A 426 -0.06 7.99 17.08
C VAL A 426 -1.46 7.78 17.64
N ILE A 427 -2.21 8.88 17.78
CA ILE A 427 -3.61 8.81 18.19
C ILE A 427 -4.44 8.38 16.97
N VAL A 428 -5.20 7.30 17.08
CA VAL A 428 -6.16 6.90 16.05
C VAL A 428 -7.55 7.31 16.50
N ALA A 429 -8.09 8.38 15.90
CA ALA A 429 -9.37 8.96 16.27
C ALA A 429 -10.48 8.53 15.30
N ALA A 430 -11.70 8.37 15.84
CA ALA A 430 -12.88 8.23 15.01
C ALA A 430 -13.25 9.57 14.37
N LEU A 431 -13.74 9.54 13.14
CA LEU A 431 -14.22 10.73 12.42
C LEU A 431 -15.28 11.49 13.24
N GLU A 432 -16.19 10.78 13.87
CA GLU A 432 -17.26 11.37 14.67
C GLU A 432 -16.71 12.25 15.80
N ASP A 433 -15.68 11.80 16.51
CA ASP A 433 -15.05 12.56 17.59
C ASP A 433 -14.42 13.86 17.08
N ILE A 434 -13.72 13.77 15.93
CA ILE A 434 -13.08 14.93 15.29
C ILE A 434 -14.13 15.94 14.84
N VAL A 435 -15.19 15.48 14.16
CA VAL A 435 -16.27 16.34 13.67
C VAL A 435 -17.02 17.00 14.83
N ASN A 436 -17.35 16.25 15.87
CA ASN A 436 -17.98 16.80 17.06
C ASN A 436 -17.10 17.86 17.73
N GLY A 437 -15.78 17.60 17.83
CA GLY A 437 -14.82 18.58 18.33
C GLY A 437 -14.80 19.86 17.49
N LEU A 438 -14.76 19.74 16.16
CA LEU A 438 -14.78 20.89 15.24
C LEU A 438 -16.07 21.71 15.39
N ARG A 439 -17.22 21.05 15.51
CA ARG A 439 -18.52 21.72 15.68
C ARG A 439 -18.64 22.44 17.01
N VAL A 440 -18.12 21.85 18.10
CA VAL A 440 -18.03 22.53 19.40
C VAL A 440 -17.13 23.76 19.33
N CYS A 441 -16.08 23.74 18.50
CA CYS A 441 -15.22 24.91 18.31
C CYS A 441 -15.88 26.06 17.52
N VAL A 442 -16.92 25.75 16.75
CA VAL A 442 -17.65 26.70 15.89
C VAL A 442 -18.80 27.38 16.63
N ASN A 443 -19.37 26.72 17.63
CA ASN A 443 -20.42 27.26 18.49
C ASN A 443 -19.81 28.06 19.65
#